data_AF-A0A453PIC1-F1
#
_entry.id   AF-A0A453PIC1-F1
#
_cell.length_a   1.000
_cell.length_b   1.000
_cell.length_c   1.000
_cell.angle_alpha   90.00
_cell.angle_beta   90.00
_cell.angle_gamma   90.00
#
_symmetry.space_group_name_H-M   'P 1'
#
loop_
_entity.id
_entity.type
_entity.pdbx_description
1 polymer ?
#
loop_
_entity_poly.entity_id
_entity_poly.type
_entity_poly.pdbx_seq_one_letter_code
_entity_poly.pdbx_strand_id
1 'polypeptide(L)'
;MGKDEYFQSFRANANNFMCTLLPGISDHPQIQYSPGGLLFKVGGSNMQHVTSLSFLILAYSNYLSHAGAHVSCGGGGGRSAPPTKLRQVAKRQVDYILGDNPLRMSYMVGYGPRFPRRIHHRGSSIPSVAAHPARIGCKAGAAYYASAAPNPNLLVGAVVGGPSDATDAFPDARAVFQQSEPTTYINAPLMGLLAYFSAHPNPAEWADD
;
A
#
# COMPACT_ATOMS: atom_id res chain seq x y z
N MET A 1 -6.38 24.62 13.61
CA MET A 1 -5.70 23.71 14.56
C MET A 1 -4.19 23.85 14.37
N GLY A 2 -3.37 23.83 15.44
CA GLY A 2 -1.90 23.79 15.32
C GLY A 2 -1.12 25.11 15.51
N LYS A 3 -1.74 26.17 16.05
CA LYS A 3 -1.04 27.44 16.36
C LYS A 3 -0.51 27.53 17.80
N ASP A 4 -0.90 26.59 18.65
CA ASP A 4 -0.40 26.50 20.02
C ASP A 4 1.06 26.05 20.02
N GLU A 5 1.90 26.73 20.81
CA GLU A 5 3.32 26.39 20.96
C GLU A 5 3.52 24.95 21.44
N TYR A 6 2.57 24.42 22.21
CA TYR A 6 2.56 23.03 22.67
C TYR A 6 2.66 22.02 21.52
N PHE A 7 2.04 22.31 20.36
CA PHE A 7 2.01 21.37 19.23
C PHE A 7 3.19 21.53 18.25
N GLN A 8 4.10 22.47 18.48
CA GLN A 8 5.20 22.73 17.54
C GLN A 8 6.14 21.53 17.39
N SER A 9 6.44 20.83 18.49
CA SER A 9 7.31 19.65 18.48
C SER A 9 6.70 18.49 17.67
N PHE A 10 5.38 18.26 17.80
CA PHE A 10 4.66 17.28 17.00
C PHE A 10 4.71 17.61 15.51
N ARG A 11 4.54 18.89 15.15
CA ARG A 11 4.64 19.33 13.76
C ARG A 11 6.06 19.13 13.21
N ALA A 12 7.09 19.47 13.99
CA ALA A 12 8.48 19.26 13.58
C ALA A 12 8.79 17.77 13.36
N ASN A 13 8.34 16.90 14.26
CA ASN A 13 8.49 15.46 14.12
C ASN A 13 7.73 14.90 12.91
N ALA A 14 6.50 15.38 12.66
CA ALA A 14 5.73 14.98 11.50
C ALA A 14 6.39 15.43 10.19
N ASN A 15 6.89 16.67 10.13
CA ASN A 15 7.68 17.15 8.98
C ASN A 15 8.90 16.26 8.75
N ASN A 16 9.73 16.05 9.77
CA ASN A 16 10.93 15.22 9.67
C ASN A 16 10.58 13.81 9.19
N PHE A 17 9.52 13.21 9.72
CA PHE A 17 9.06 11.89 9.31
C PHE A 17 8.62 11.89 7.84
N MET A 18 7.79 12.83 7.40
CA MET A 18 7.36 12.93 6.00
C MET A 18 8.53 13.13 5.05
N CYS A 19 9.54 13.90 5.44
CA CYS A 19 10.75 14.08 4.64
C CYS A 19 11.45 12.75 4.35
N THR A 20 11.43 11.78 5.27
CA THR A 20 12.01 10.44 5.03
C THR A 20 11.23 9.60 4.01
N LEU A 21 9.97 9.94 3.77
CA LEU A 21 9.07 9.18 2.89
C LEU A 21 9.03 9.72 1.47
N LEU A 22 9.37 11.00 1.26
CA LEU A 22 9.17 11.68 0.00
C LEU A 22 10.32 11.40 -0.99
N PRO A 23 10.02 10.85 -2.19
CA PRO A 23 11.04 10.51 -3.17
C PRO A 23 11.74 11.78 -3.67
N GLY A 24 13.08 11.74 -3.76
CA GLY A 24 13.92 12.86 -4.16
C GLY A 24 14.18 13.91 -3.08
N ILE A 25 13.64 13.74 -1.87
CA ILE A 25 13.89 14.64 -0.73
C ILE A 25 14.90 14.03 0.24
N SER A 26 14.70 12.78 0.63
CA SER A 26 15.55 12.05 1.58
C SER A 26 15.98 10.71 1.01
N ASP A 27 17.23 10.33 1.28
CA ASP A 27 17.80 9.01 0.99
C ASP A 27 17.84 8.15 2.26
N HIS A 28 16.76 8.21 3.07
CA HIS A 28 16.71 7.51 4.35
C HIS A 28 16.92 6.00 4.14
N PRO A 29 17.90 5.34 4.79
CA PRO A 29 18.36 4.01 4.41
C PRO A 29 17.29 2.90 4.53
N GLN A 30 16.26 3.16 5.33
CA GLN A 30 15.15 2.22 5.54
C GLN A 30 13.95 2.42 4.60
N ILE A 31 13.92 3.51 3.82
CA ILE A 31 12.85 3.80 2.87
C ILE A 31 13.46 3.87 1.48
N GLN A 32 13.01 2.98 0.61
CA GLN A 32 13.47 2.89 -0.76
C GLN A 32 12.26 2.95 -1.69
N TYR A 33 12.51 3.14 -2.98
CA TYR A 33 11.49 3.01 -4.01
C TYR A 33 11.99 2.01 -5.05
N SER A 34 11.12 1.11 -5.48
CA SER A 34 11.42 0.23 -6.61
C SER A 34 11.54 1.04 -7.91
N PRO A 35 12.14 0.49 -8.99
CA PRO A 35 12.11 1.10 -10.31
C PRO A 35 10.70 1.45 -10.80
N GLY A 36 9.69 0.63 -10.46
CA GLY A 36 8.28 0.90 -10.73
C GLY A 36 7.64 1.97 -9.85
N GLY A 37 8.34 2.47 -8.82
CA GLY A 37 7.89 3.53 -7.93
C GLY A 37 7.08 3.05 -6.72
N LEU A 38 7.16 1.77 -6.35
CA LEU A 38 6.58 1.25 -5.10
C LEU A 38 7.46 1.65 -3.92
N LEU A 39 6.84 2.22 -2.88
CA LEU A 39 7.50 2.44 -1.60
C LEU A 39 7.91 1.08 -1.02
N PHE A 40 9.18 0.93 -0.69
CA PHE A 40 9.72 -0.26 -0.08
C PHE A 40 10.32 0.05 1.28
N LYS A 41 9.86 -0.68 2.30
CA LYS A 41 10.48 -0.68 3.62
C LYS A 41 10.85 -2.12 3.96
N VAL A 42 12.10 -2.31 4.37
CA VAL A 42 12.63 -3.63 4.73
C VAL A 42 11.71 -4.31 5.75
N GLY A 43 11.29 -5.52 5.42
CA GLY A 43 10.34 -6.31 6.18
C GLY A 43 9.61 -7.32 5.30
N GLY A 44 8.79 -8.15 5.95
CA GLY A 44 7.82 -9.00 5.27
C GLY A 44 6.58 -8.24 4.84
N SER A 45 5.85 -8.71 3.83
CA SER A 45 4.54 -8.15 3.44
C SER A 45 4.56 -6.63 3.24
N ASN A 46 5.38 -6.16 2.30
CA ASN A 46 5.69 -4.72 2.12
C ASN A 46 4.44 -3.84 1.94
N MET A 47 3.35 -4.37 1.37
CA MET A 47 2.10 -3.62 1.20
C MET A 47 1.51 -3.09 2.51
N GLN A 48 1.84 -3.69 3.67
CA GLN A 48 1.45 -3.15 4.96
C GLN A 48 2.04 -1.75 5.22
N HIS A 49 3.29 -1.55 4.77
CA HIS A 49 3.99 -0.27 4.88
C HIS A 49 3.50 0.70 3.82
N VAL A 50 3.35 0.23 2.58
CA VAL A 50 2.85 1.03 1.46
C VAL A 50 1.50 1.67 1.82
N THR A 51 0.53 0.88 2.26
CA THR A 51 -0.81 1.40 2.54
C THR A 51 -0.84 2.27 3.79
N SER A 52 -0.17 1.87 4.88
CA SER A 52 -0.12 2.65 6.12
C SER A 52 0.60 3.99 5.97
N LEU A 53 1.78 3.99 5.32
CA LEU A 53 2.56 5.21 5.12
C LEU A 53 1.88 6.14 4.12
N SER A 54 1.29 5.60 3.04
CA SER A 54 0.51 6.41 2.09
C SER A 54 -0.69 7.07 2.78
N PHE A 55 -1.39 6.36 3.65
CA PHE A 55 -2.51 6.91 4.42
C PHE A 55 -2.04 8.05 5.33
N LEU A 56 -0.91 7.88 6.03
CA LEU A 56 -0.31 8.94 6.85
C LEU A 56 0.13 10.15 6.03
N ILE A 57 0.74 9.94 4.85
CA ILE A 57 1.14 11.00 3.92
C ILE A 57 -0.10 11.79 3.49
N LEU A 58 -1.18 11.11 3.11
CA LEU A 58 -2.43 11.74 2.71
C LEU A 58 -3.08 12.53 3.87
N ALA A 59 -3.17 11.92 5.05
CA ALA A 59 -3.73 12.58 6.24
C ALA A 59 -2.96 13.86 6.58
N TYR A 60 -1.63 13.80 6.52
CA TYR A 60 -0.80 14.96 6.80
C TYR A 60 -0.87 16.03 5.70
N SER A 61 -1.00 15.61 4.44
CA SER A 61 -1.30 16.52 3.33
C SER A 61 -2.57 17.33 3.58
N ASN A 62 -3.66 16.66 3.98
CA ASN A 62 -4.91 17.34 4.27
C ASN A 62 -4.76 18.33 5.43
N TYR A 63 -4.05 17.94 6.50
CA TYR A 63 -3.72 18.84 7.61
C TYR A 63 -2.96 20.08 7.13
N LEU A 64 -1.90 19.91 6.33
CA LEU A 64 -1.08 21.01 5.84
C LEU A 64 -1.86 21.97 4.94
N SER A 65 -2.76 21.45 4.11
CA SER A 65 -3.61 22.26 3.22
C SER A 65 -4.52 23.17 4.03
N HIS A 66 -5.22 22.61 5.02
CA HIS A 66 -6.07 23.39 5.94
C HIS A 66 -5.28 24.40 6.79
N ALA A 67 -4.00 24.12 7.04
CA ALA A 67 -3.13 25.01 7.79
C ALA A 67 -2.45 26.09 6.92
N GLY A 68 -2.59 26.03 5.58
CA GLY A 68 -1.84 26.88 4.66
C GLY A 68 -0.32 26.68 4.78
N ALA A 69 0.12 25.44 4.99
CA ALA A 69 1.50 25.10 5.32
C ALA A 69 2.12 24.10 4.35
N HIS A 70 3.42 23.88 4.49
CA HIS A 70 4.21 22.95 3.67
C HIS A 70 5.09 22.07 4.57
N VAL A 71 5.50 20.92 4.06
CA VAL A 71 6.58 20.15 4.69
C VAL A 71 7.88 20.90 4.47
N SER A 72 8.62 21.16 5.54
CA SER A 72 9.97 21.72 5.48
C SER A 72 10.97 20.66 5.89
N CYS A 73 11.87 20.29 4.98
CA CYS A 73 12.89 19.26 5.18
C CYS A 73 14.25 19.90 5.43
N GLY A 74 14.71 19.84 6.68
CA GLY A 74 16.01 20.40 7.10
C GLY A 74 17.19 19.62 6.51
N GLY A 75 18.01 20.30 5.72
CA GLY A 75 19.21 19.81 5.04
C GLY A 75 19.71 20.90 4.09
N GLY A 76 21.01 20.99 3.83
CA GLY A 76 21.74 22.14 3.24
C GLY A 76 21.28 22.76 1.90
N GLY A 77 20.08 22.44 1.40
CA GLY A 77 19.45 23.04 0.22
C GLY A 77 17.99 23.49 0.40
N GLY A 78 17.42 23.51 1.62
CA GLY A 78 16.10 24.12 1.86
C GLY A 78 14.93 23.46 1.12
N ARG A 79 14.88 22.12 1.07
CA ARG A 79 13.84 21.39 0.33
C ARG A 79 12.50 21.46 1.07
N SER A 80 11.44 21.79 0.35
CA SER A 80 10.06 21.79 0.85
C SER A 80 9.15 21.00 -0.07
N ALA A 81 8.05 20.48 0.48
CA ALA A 81 7.02 19.80 -0.30
C ALA A 81 5.63 20.40 0.00
N PRO A 82 4.91 20.88 -1.02
CA PRO A 82 3.54 21.33 -0.86
C PRO A 82 2.60 20.13 -0.63
N PRO A 83 1.40 20.34 -0.07
CA PRO A 83 0.42 19.28 0.12
C PRO A 83 0.10 18.49 -1.16
N THR A 84 -0.01 19.18 -2.30
CA THR A 84 -0.20 18.55 -3.62
C THR A 84 0.83 17.46 -3.93
N LYS A 85 2.09 17.67 -3.55
CA LYS A 85 3.15 16.66 -3.74
C LYS A 85 2.93 15.43 -2.87
N LEU A 86 2.46 15.61 -1.63
CA LEU A 86 2.13 14.50 -0.74
C LEU A 86 0.92 13.70 -1.27
N ARG A 87 -0.15 14.38 -1.73
CA ARG A 87 -1.31 13.73 -2.38
C ARG A 87 -0.87 12.89 -3.58
N GLN A 88 0.01 13.43 -4.43
CA GLN A 88 0.56 12.71 -5.59
C GLN A 88 1.35 11.46 -5.20
N VAL A 89 2.18 11.53 -4.15
CA VAL A 89 2.93 10.36 -3.67
C VAL A 89 1.97 9.28 -3.17
N ALA A 90 0.98 9.64 -2.35
CA ALA A 90 -0.03 8.70 -1.87
C ALA A 90 -0.85 8.10 -3.03
N LYS A 91 -1.27 8.91 -4.01
CA LYS A 91 -1.99 8.44 -5.20
C LYS A 91 -1.17 7.44 -6.00
N ARG A 92 0.13 7.73 -6.22
CA ARG A 92 1.02 6.83 -6.97
C ARG A 92 1.08 5.44 -6.34
N GLN A 93 1.07 5.35 -5.01
CA GLN A 93 1.04 4.05 -4.32
C GLN A 93 -0.28 3.31 -4.51
N VAL A 94 -1.42 4.02 -4.47
CA VAL A 94 -2.74 3.44 -4.78
C VAL A 94 -2.78 2.93 -6.22
N ASP A 95 -2.32 3.73 -7.18
CA ASP A 95 -2.31 3.35 -8.59
C ASP A 95 -1.40 2.15 -8.83
N TYR A 96 -0.23 2.12 -8.19
CA TYR A 96 0.65 0.96 -8.22
C TYR A 96 -0.07 -0.30 -7.70
N ILE A 97 -0.75 -0.22 -6.55
CA ILE A 97 -1.53 -1.34 -5.99
C ILE A 97 -2.60 -1.81 -6.98
N LEU A 98 -3.23 -0.90 -7.71
CA LEU A 98 -4.36 -1.20 -8.59
C LEU A 98 -3.96 -1.56 -10.02
N GLY A 99 -2.67 -1.52 -10.36
CA GLY A 99 -2.14 -2.08 -11.61
C GLY A 99 -1.21 -1.16 -12.42
N ASP A 100 -0.99 0.08 -12.01
CA ASP A 100 0.00 0.98 -12.61
C ASP A 100 1.41 0.66 -12.08
N ASN A 101 1.89 -0.52 -12.46
CA ASN A 101 3.19 -1.05 -12.09
C ASN A 101 3.81 -1.82 -13.27
N PRO A 102 5.10 -2.19 -13.22
CA PRO A 102 5.78 -2.88 -14.32
C PRO A 102 5.12 -4.20 -14.75
N LEU A 103 4.40 -4.87 -13.84
CA LEU A 103 3.67 -6.11 -14.15
C LEU A 103 2.28 -5.86 -14.76
N ARG A 104 1.80 -4.62 -14.82
CA ARG A 104 0.43 -4.26 -15.24
C ARG A 104 -0.61 -5.14 -14.53
N MET A 105 -0.42 -5.34 -13.24
CA MET A 105 -1.16 -6.31 -12.42
C MET A 105 -1.66 -5.64 -11.15
N SER A 106 -2.97 -5.70 -10.90
CA SER A 106 -3.51 -5.30 -9.61
C SER A 106 -3.03 -6.26 -8.54
N TYR A 107 -2.58 -5.75 -7.40
CA TYR A 107 -2.33 -6.54 -6.18
C TYR A 107 -3.59 -6.73 -5.34
N MET A 108 -4.71 -6.12 -5.73
CA MET A 108 -6.03 -6.36 -5.16
C MET A 108 -6.76 -7.46 -5.94
N VAL A 109 -7.11 -8.53 -5.24
CA VAL A 109 -7.79 -9.70 -5.79
C VAL A 109 -9.15 -9.31 -6.38
N GLY A 110 -9.39 -9.69 -7.63
CA GLY A 110 -10.65 -9.42 -8.33
C GLY A 110 -10.78 -8.01 -8.94
N TYR A 111 -9.74 -7.17 -8.83
CA TYR A 111 -9.72 -5.84 -9.45
C TYR A 111 -8.86 -5.84 -10.72
N GLY A 112 -9.38 -5.21 -11.79
CA GLY A 112 -8.68 -5.09 -13.06
C GLY A 112 -8.56 -6.40 -13.86
N PRO A 113 -7.92 -6.35 -15.05
CA PRO A 113 -7.82 -7.50 -15.95
C PRO A 113 -6.84 -8.59 -15.48
N ARG A 114 -5.89 -8.24 -14.60
CA ARG A 114 -4.84 -9.14 -14.10
C ARG A 114 -4.67 -8.93 -12.59
N PHE A 115 -4.81 -9.99 -11.80
CA PHE A 115 -4.71 -9.97 -10.33
C PHE A 115 -4.25 -11.33 -9.78
N PRO A 116 -3.75 -11.41 -8.52
CA PRO A 116 -3.30 -12.65 -7.89
C PRO A 116 -4.39 -13.71 -7.82
N ARG A 117 -4.07 -14.92 -8.25
CA ARG A 117 -4.99 -16.06 -8.25
C ARG A 117 -4.60 -17.14 -7.24
N ARG A 118 -3.42 -17.05 -6.64
CA ARG A 118 -2.85 -18.08 -5.75
C ARG A 118 -2.38 -17.47 -4.44
N ILE A 119 -3.22 -16.61 -3.85
CA ILE A 119 -2.93 -15.95 -2.56
C ILE A 119 -2.85 -16.96 -1.41
N HIS A 120 -2.00 -16.67 -0.41
CA HIS A 120 -1.86 -17.48 0.80
C HIS A 120 -3.04 -17.25 1.76
N HIS A 121 -4.21 -17.79 1.42
CA HIS A 121 -5.40 -17.71 2.27
C HIS A 121 -6.16 -19.03 2.28
N ARG A 122 -6.28 -19.68 3.44
CA ARG A 122 -6.86 -21.03 3.59
C ARG A 122 -8.29 -21.11 3.06
N GLY A 123 -9.15 -20.17 3.44
CA GLY A 123 -10.53 -20.13 2.95
C GLY A 123 -10.64 -19.81 1.46
N SER A 124 -9.59 -19.25 0.85
CA SER A 124 -9.56 -18.99 -0.59
C SER A 124 -9.08 -20.23 -1.36
N SER A 125 -8.07 -20.93 -0.82
CA SER A 125 -7.38 -22.04 -1.49
C SER A 125 -8.08 -23.40 -1.38
N ILE A 126 -8.94 -23.59 -0.38
CA ILE A 126 -9.69 -24.83 -0.14
C ILE A 126 -11.11 -24.68 -0.68
N PRO A 127 -11.71 -25.71 -1.34
CA PRO A 127 -13.07 -25.62 -1.86
C PRO A 127 -14.07 -25.27 -0.77
N SER A 128 -15.11 -24.51 -1.14
CA SER A 128 -16.21 -24.17 -0.24
C SER A 128 -16.99 -25.42 0.17
N VAL A 129 -17.73 -25.32 1.29
CA VAL A 129 -18.62 -26.39 1.76
C VAL A 129 -19.70 -26.75 0.72
N ALA A 130 -20.11 -25.79 -0.12
CA ALA A 130 -21.06 -26.05 -1.21
C ALA A 130 -20.46 -26.95 -2.30
N ALA A 131 -19.18 -26.78 -2.62
CA ALA A 131 -18.48 -27.57 -3.65
C ALA A 131 -17.90 -28.89 -3.08
N HIS A 132 -17.58 -28.92 -1.79
CA HIS A 132 -17.03 -30.09 -1.10
C HIS A 132 -17.64 -30.19 0.32
N PRO A 133 -18.84 -30.79 0.47
CA PRO A 133 -19.56 -30.83 1.75
C PRO A 133 -18.96 -31.78 2.78
N ALA A 134 -18.09 -32.71 2.36
CA ALA A 134 -17.36 -33.59 3.26
C ALA A 134 -16.29 -32.81 4.04
N ARG A 135 -15.97 -33.29 5.25
CA ARG A 135 -14.91 -32.67 6.07
C ARG A 135 -13.54 -32.91 5.43
N ILE A 136 -12.74 -31.84 5.34
CA ILE A 136 -11.34 -31.92 4.91
C ILE A 136 -10.47 -32.13 6.16
N GLY A 137 -9.74 -33.24 6.21
CA GLY A 137 -8.85 -33.56 7.33
C GLY A 137 -7.66 -32.60 7.46
N CYS A 138 -7.06 -32.51 8.65
CA CYS A 138 -6.06 -31.49 8.99
C CYS A 138 -4.88 -31.38 8.00
N LYS A 139 -4.39 -32.51 7.48
CA LYS A 139 -3.27 -32.55 6.51
C LYS A 139 -3.72 -32.61 5.05
N ALA A 140 -5.01 -32.86 4.78
CA ALA A 140 -5.54 -32.96 3.43
C ALA A 140 -5.49 -31.60 2.70
N GLY A 141 -5.37 -30.48 3.44
CA GLY A 141 -5.12 -29.14 2.91
C GLY A 141 -3.82 -28.98 2.11
N ALA A 142 -2.83 -29.87 2.33
CA ALA A 142 -1.50 -29.74 1.73
C ALA A 142 -1.52 -29.81 0.19
N ALA A 143 -2.42 -30.62 -0.38
CA ALA A 143 -2.59 -30.72 -1.83
C ALA A 143 -3.06 -29.38 -2.44
N TYR A 144 -3.98 -28.67 -1.78
CA TYR A 144 -4.43 -27.35 -2.21
C TYR A 144 -3.32 -26.31 -2.08
N TYR A 145 -2.58 -26.33 -0.97
CA TYR A 145 -1.44 -25.45 -0.75
C TYR A 145 -0.39 -25.59 -1.85
N ALA A 146 0.03 -26.82 -2.17
CA ALA A 146 1.08 -27.12 -3.15
C ALA A 146 0.61 -27.01 -4.62
N SER A 147 -0.70 -26.99 -4.88
CA SER A 147 -1.26 -26.97 -6.23
C SER A 147 -0.79 -25.75 -7.05
N ALA A 148 -0.65 -25.92 -8.37
CA ALA A 148 -0.47 -24.82 -9.31
C ALA A 148 -1.79 -24.15 -9.71
N ALA A 149 -2.92 -24.77 -9.39
CA ALA A 149 -4.24 -24.24 -9.75
C ALA A 149 -4.55 -22.94 -8.98
N PRO A 150 -5.34 -22.03 -9.60
CA PRO A 150 -5.97 -20.91 -8.91
C PRO A 150 -6.72 -21.33 -7.65
N ASN A 151 -6.84 -20.42 -6.69
CA ASN A 151 -7.71 -20.57 -5.53
C ASN A 151 -9.18 -20.72 -6.00
N PRO A 152 -9.93 -21.74 -5.53
CA PRO A 152 -11.32 -21.95 -5.93
C PRO A 152 -12.27 -20.84 -5.47
N ASN A 153 -11.98 -20.18 -4.35
CA ASN A 153 -12.81 -19.07 -3.86
C ASN A 153 -12.04 -17.76 -4.01
N LEU A 154 -12.55 -16.86 -4.86
CA LEU A 154 -11.94 -15.55 -5.05
C LEU A 154 -12.19 -14.67 -3.82
N LEU A 155 -11.13 -14.27 -3.14
CA LEU A 155 -11.21 -13.36 -1.98
C LEU A 155 -11.22 -11.91 -2.46
N VAL A 156 -12.33 -11.50 -3.08
CA VAL A 156 -12.45 -10.18 -3.73
C VAL A 156 -12.11 -9.05 -2.77
N GLY A 157 -11.30 -8.08 -3.24
CA GLY A 157 -10.87 -6.92 -2.47
C GLY A 157 -9.67 -7.15 -1.56
N ALA A 158 -9.21 -8.39 -1.37
CA ALA A 158 -8.01 -8.68 -0.58
C ALA A 158 -6.76 -8.15 -1.29
N VAL A 159 -5.93 -7.40 -0.56
CA VAL A 159 -4.63 -6.95 -1.07
C VAL A 159 -3.54 -7.82 -0.48
N VAL A 160 -2.72 -8.40 -1.36
CA VAL A 160 -1.61 -9.27 -0.97
C VAL A 160 -0.42 -8.45 -0.45
N GLY A 161 0.54 -9.10 0.22
CA GLY A 161 1.78 -8.48 0.68
C GLY A 161 2.64 -7.80 -0.40
N GLY A 162 2.47 -8.17 -1.67
CA GLY A 162 3.13 -7.57 -2.83
C GLY A 162 4.63 -7.91 -2.92
N PRO A 163 5.40 -7.21 -3.77
CA PRO A 163 6.85 -7.43 -3.89
C PRO A 163 7.58 -7.29 -2.53
N SER A 164 8.50 -8.22 -2.24
CA SER A 164 9.26 -8.24 -0.98
C SER A 164 10.63 -7.54 -1.06
N ASP A 165 10.95 -6.98 -2.21
CA ASP A 165 12.16 -6.23 -2.46
C ASP A 165 11.88 -5.10 -3.47
N ALA A 166 12.90 -4.31 -3.76
CA ALA A 166 12.80 -3.21 -4.69
C ALA A 166 12.80 -3.64 -6.17
N THR A 167 12.63 -4.92 -6.52
CA THR A 167 12.69 -5.39 -7.93
C THR A 167 11.36 -5.36 -8.68
N ASP A 168 10.25 -5.00 -8.00
CA ASP A 168 8.88 -5.08 -8.51
C ASP A 168 8.40 -6.53 -8.82
N ALA A 169 9.18 -7.56 -8.48
CA ALA A 169 8.83 -8.95 -8.78
C ALA A 169 7.75 -9.51 -7.85
N PHE A 170 6.79 -10.25 -8.43
CA PHE A 170 5.72 -10.93 -7.71
C PHE A 170 5.38 -12.28 -8.37
N PRO A 171 5.58 -13.44 -7.71
CA PRO A 171 5.45 -14.76 -8.31
C PRO A 171 4.02 -15.34 -8.28
N ASP A 172 3.07 -14.70 -7.59
CA ASP A 172 1.70 -15.23 -7.35
C ASP A 172 1.71 -16.70 -6.91
N ALA A 173 2.32 -16.97 -5.76
CA ALA A 173 2.49 -18.32 -5.25
C ALA A 173 2.19 -18.39 -3.74
N ARG A 174 1.25 -19.29 -3.37
CA ARG A 174 0.86 -19.55 -1.97
C ARG A 174 2.04 -19.80 -1.05
N ALA A 175 3.10 -20.46 -1.52
CA ALA A 175 4.26 -20.77 -0.70
C ALA A 175 5.12 -19.54 -0.37
N VAL A 176 5.01 -18.47 -1.16
CA VAL A 176 5.70 -17.20 -0.93
C VAL A 176 4.77 -16.31 -0.10
N PHE A 177 4.49 -16.74 1.13
CA PHE A 177 3.48 -16.11 2.00
C PHE A 177 3.81 -14.64 2.29
N GLN A 178 5.10 -14.29 2.40
CA GLN A 178 5.55 -12.90 2.57
C GLN A 178 5.04 -11.94 1.50
N GLN A 179 4.76 -12.43 0.28
CA GLN A 179 4.25 -11.63 -0.82
C GLN A 179 2.75 -11.89 -1.08
N SER A 180 2.30 -13.13 -0.87
CA SER A 180 0.98 -13.59 -1.30
C SER A 180 -0.08 -13.62 -0.20
N GLU A 181 0.29 -13.39 1.06
CA GLU A 181 -0.65 -13.35 2.18
C GLU A 181 -1.39 -12.00 2.23
N PRO A 182 -2.73 -11.99 2.17
CA PRO A 182 -3.52 -10.81 2.44
C PRO A 182 -3.79 -10.67 3.94
N THR A 183 -3.88 -9.44 4.43
CA THR A 183 -4.19 -9.18 5.85
C THR A 183 -5.09 -7.97 6.02
N THR A 184 -5.82 -7.96 7.13
CA THR A 184 -6.72 -6.85 7.48
C THR A 184 -5.98 -5.52 7.63
N TYR A 185 -4.75 -5.53 8.14
CA TYR A 185 -3.95 -4.33 8.33
C TYR A 185 -3.35 -3.77 7.03
N ILE A 186 -3.27 -4.53 5.94
CA ILE A 186 -2.96 -3.98 4.61
C ILE A 186 -4.19 -3.22 4.09
N ASN A 187 -5.37 -3.85 4.17
CA ASN A 187 -6.62 -3.31 3.65
C ASN A 187 -7.14 -2.09 4.43
N ALA A 188 -7.02 -2.08 5.76
CA ALA A 188 -7.60 -1.03 6.61
C ALA A 188 -7.15 0.41 6.24
N PRO A 189 -5.86 0.75 6.16
CA PRO A 189 -5.42 2.08 5.72
C PRO A 189 -5.71 2.35 4.24
N LEU A 190 -5.71 1.31 3.39
CA LEU A 190 -6.05 1.46 1.98
C LEU A 190 -7.49 1.94 1.78
N MET A 191 -8.44 1.51 2.63
CA MET A 191 -9.83 1.98 2.55
C MET A 191 -9.94 3.50 2.64
N GLY A 192 -9.14 4.13 3.52
CA GLY A 192 -9.11 5.60 3.65
C GLY A 192 -8.55 6.28 2.39
N LEU A 193 -7.50 5.71 1.80
CA LEU A 193 -6.93 6.20 0.53
C LEU A 193 -7.93 6.10 -0.62
N LEU A 194 -8.57 4.95 -0.78
CA LEU A 194 -9.56 4.70 -1.84
C LEU A 194 -10.76 5.63 -1.68
N ALA A 195 -11.27 5.80 -0.46
CA ALA A 195 -12.37 6.72 -0.19
C ALA A 195 -12.01 8.16 -0.59
N TYR A 196 -10.82 8.64 -0.21
CA TYR A 196 -10.39 9.99 -0.55
C TYR A 196 -10.25 10.19 -2.06
N PHE A 197 -9.55 9.30 -2.77
CA PHE A 197 -9.32 9.45 -4.22
C PHE A 197 -10.55 9.14 -5.07
N SER A 198 -11.52 8.39 -4.53
CA SER A 198 -12.85 8.26 -5.14
C SER A 198 -13.62 9.59 -5.06
N ALA A 199 -13.54 10.30 -3.93
CA ALA A 199 -14.19 11.59 -3.73
C ALA A 199 -13.46 12.75 -4.43
N HIS A 200 -12.15 12.64 -4.67
CA HIS A 200 -11.31 13.66 -5.31
C HIS A 200 -10.57 13.07 -6.52
N PRO A 201 -11.28 12.69 -7.60
CA PRO A 201 -10.72 11.91 -8.69
C PRO A 201 -9.80 12.70 -9.62
N ASN A 202 -9.91 14.05 -9.62
CA ASN A 202 -9.17 14.91 -10.53
C ASN A 202 -7.92 15.51 -9.84
N PRO A 203 -6.69 15.11 -10.24
CA PRO A 203 -5.47 15.65 -9.65
C PRO A 203 -5.28 17.16 -9.88
N ALA A 204 -5.94 17.73 -10.89
CA ALA A 204 -5.84 19.16 -11.18
C ALA A 204 -6.52 20.01 -10.10
N GLU A 205 -7.54 19.47 -9.42
CA GLU A 205 -8.29 20.16 -8.36
C GLU A 205 -7.53 20.17 -7.03
N TRP A 206 -6.50 19.33 -6.85
CA TRP A 206 -5.75 19.25 -5.60
C TRP A 206 -4.93 20.52 -5.28
N ALA A 207 -4.75 21.43 -6.23
CA ALA A 207 -4.00 22.67 -6.01
C ALA A 207 -4.81 23.74 -5.26
N ASP A 208 -6.14 23.63 -5.29
CA ASP A 208 -7.07 24.64 -4.78
C ASP A 208 -7.71 24.26 -3.42
N ASP A 209 -7.39 23.07 -2.90
CA ASP A 209 -7.83 22.48 -1.61
C ASP A 209 -6.74 22.46 -0.53
#